data_AF-A0A2S7MZG5-F1
#
_entry.id   AF-A0A2S7MZG5-F1
#
_cell.length_a   1.000
_cell.length_b   1.000
_cell.length_c   1.000
_cell.angle_alpha   90.00
_cell.angle_beta   90.00
_cell.angle_gamma   90.00
#
_symmetry.space_group_name_H-M   'P 1'
#
loop_
_entity.id
_entity.type
_entity.pdbx_description
1 polymer ?
#
loop_
_entity_poly.entity_id
_entity_poly.type
_entity_poly.pdbx_seq_one_letter_code
_entity_poly.pdbx_strand_id
1 'polypeptide(L)'
;MEGRRSFMKKAIYAYTPLCGTCQVAGKILDVAEEIVRDVEIDRVDLNYAKELSERYQIESVPCLILLHKEEEVDKIYAFQSVPYIVERLRDL
;
A
#
# COMPACT_ATOMS: atom_id res chain seq x y z
N MET A 1 -19.98 -3.44 25.07
CA MET A 1 -19.69 -3.62 23.64
C MET A 1 -18.78 -2.46 23.25
N GLU A 2 -17.48 -2.58 23.47
CA GLU A 2 -16.50 -1.66 22.90
C GLU A 2 -15.62 -2.49 21.96
N GLY A 3 -15.74 -2.20 20.67
CA GLY A 3 -15.11 -2.93 19.58
C GLY A 3 -13.60 -2.94 19.72
N ARG A 4 -13.03 -4.14 19.74
CA ARG A 4 -11.62 -4.42 19.55
C ARG A 4 -11.21 -3.85 18.19
N ARG A 5 -10.75 -2.59 18.15
CA ARG A 5 -9.97 -2.10 17.00
C ARG A 5 -8.61 -2.78 17.12
N SER A 6 -8.57 -4.03 16.64
CA SER A 6 -7.34 -4.81 16.51
C SER A 6 -6.33 -3.92 15.80
N PHE A 7 -5.06 -3.99 16.19
CA PHE A 7 -3.96 -3.36 15.49
C PHE A 7 -4.00 -3.82 14.01
N MET A 8 -4.71 -3.06 13.18
CA MET A 8 -5.05 -3.47 11.81
C MET A 8 -3.79 -3.34 10.98
N LYS A 9 -3.46 -4.42 10.29
CA LYS A 9 -2.45 -4.43 9.24
C LYS A 9 -2.81 -3.29 8.27
N LYS A 10 -1.83 -2.47 7.93
CA LYS A 10 -2.07 -1.30 7.09
C LYS A 10 -1.06 -1.26 5.96
N ALA A 11 -1.46 -0.68 4.84
CA ALA A 11 -0.54 -0.37 3.76
C ALA A 11 -0.80 1.04 3.24
N ILE A 12 0.23 1.65 2.65
CA ILE A 12 0.13 2.94 1.98
C ILE A 12 0.56 2.76 0.54
N TYR A 13 -0.35 2.99 -0.38
CA TYR A 13 -0.08 3.05 -1.81
C TYR A 13 0.24 4.48 -2.24
N ALA A 14 1.52 4.75 -2.45
CA ALA A 14 2.03 6.02 -2.94
C ALA A 14 2.09 6.02 -4.47
N TYR A 15 1.42 7.00 -5.08
CA TYR A 15 1.28 7.11 -6.54
C TYR A 15 1.34 8.57 -7.01
N THR A 16 1.37 8.75 -8.34
CA THR A 16 1.07 10.05 -8.98
C THR A 16 0.04 9.84 -10.12
N PRO A 17 -0.86 10.81 -10.40
CA PRO A 17 -1.96 10.60 -11.36
C PRO A 17 -1.50 10.40 -12.81
N LEU A 18 -0.36 10.99 -13.19
CA LEU A 18 0.22 10.92 -14.54
C LEU A 18 1.26 9.81 -14.68
N CYS A 19 1.10 8.72 -13.93
CA CYS A 19 1.99 7.56 -13.94
C CYS A 19 1.23 6.32 -14.45
N GLY A 20 1.51 5.90 -15.69
CA GLY A 20 0.82 4.75 -16.31
C GLY A 20 1.03 3.42 -15.56
N THR A 21 2.23 3.21 -15.01
CA THR A 21 2.53 2.04 -14.15
C THR A 21 1.73 2.07 -12.85
N CYS A 22 1.50 3.26 -12.28
CA CYS A 22 0.69 3.46 -11.10
C CYS A 22 -0.80 3.15 -11.36
N GLN A 23 -1.31 3.44 -12.55
CA GLN A 23 -2.68 3.06 -12.91
C GLN A 23 -2.85 1.53 -12.95
N VAL A 24 -1.85 0.81 -13.47
CA VAL A 24 -1.86 -0.66 -13.48
C VAL A 24 -1.76 -1.22 -12.05
N ALA A 25 -0.83 -0.70 -11.24
CA ALA A 25 -0.67 -1.08 -9.84
C ALA A 25 -1.95 -0.83 -9.03
N GLY A 26 -2.65 0.29 -9.26
CA GLY A 26 -3.93 0.59 -8.64
C GLY A 26 -5.00 -0.46 -8.92
N LYS A 27 -5.12 -0.92 -10.18
CA LYS A 27 -6.06 -2.00 -10.55
C LYS A 27 -5.73 -3.34 -9.89
N ILE A 28 -4.44 -3.63 -9.74
CA ILE A 28 -3.99 -4.83 -9.01
C ILE A 28 -4.41 -4.74 -7.54
N LEU A 29 -4.23 -3.58 -6.92
CA LEU A 29 -4.63 -3.32 -5.55
C LEU A 29 -6.16 -3.38 -5.37
N ASP A 30 -6.95 -2.81 -6.29
CA ASP A 30 -8.41 -2.90 -6.26
C ASP A 30 -8.90 -4.35 -6.14
N VAL A 31 -8.28 -5.29 -6.86
CA VAL A 31 -8.62 -6.72 -6.79
C VAL A 31 -8.08 -7.36 -5.50
N ALA A 32 -6.88 -6.97 -5.06
CA ALA A 32 -6.28 -7.52 -3.85
C ALA A 32 -7.05 -7.12 -2.57
N GLU A 33 -7.55 -5.89 -2.49
CA GLU A 33 -8.38 -5.37 -1.38
C GLU A 33 -9.71 -6.16 -1.24
N GLU A 34 -10.29 -6.62 -2.34
CA GLU A 34 -11.49 -7.46 -2.29
C GLU A 34 -11.21 -8.87 -1.74
N ILE A 35 -9.97 -9.34 -1.85
CA ILE A 35 -9.53 -10.66 -1.38
C ILE A 35 -9.04 -10.60 0.08
N VAL A 36 -8.28 -9.57 0.45
CA VAL A 36 -7.66 -9.39 1.76
C VAL A 36 -8.34 -8.22 2.48
N ARG A 37 -9.43 -8.52 3.21
CA ARG A 37 -10.28 -7.50 3.86
C ARG A 37 -9.79 -7.06 5.24
N ASP A 38 -8.74 -7.67 5.77
CA ASP A 38 -8.15 -7.35 7.06
C ASP A 38 -6.98 -6.35 6.99
N VAL A 39 -6.66 -5.85 5.78
CA VAL A 39 -5.65 -4.82 5.56
C VAL A 39 -6.30 -3.55 5.00
N GLU A 40 -6.08 -2.42 5.68
CA GLU A 40 -6.50 -1.10 5.17
C GLU A 40 -5.41 -0.54 4.25
N ILE A 41 -5.74 -0.18 3.00
CA ILE A 41 -4.79 0.41 2.06
C ILE A 41 -5.14 1.88 1.82
N ASP A 42 -4.30 2.78 2.35
CA ASP A 42 -4.43 4.22 2.09
C ASP A 42 -3.78 4.56 0.75
N ARG A 43 -4.45 5.36 -0.08
CA ARG A 43 -3.91 5.82 -1.37
C ARG A 43 -3.50 7.26 -1.29
N VAL A 44 -2.23 7.55 -1.58
CA VAL A 44 -1.65 8.90 -1.41
C VAL A 44 -1.02 9.38 -2.71
N ASP A 45 -1.47 10.54 -3.17
CA ASP A 45 -0.84 11.27 -4.29
C ASP A 45 0.38 12.05 -3.79
N LEU A 46 1.57 11.64 -4.21
CA LEU A 46 2.83 12.25 -3.79
C LEU A 46 3.03 13.69 -4.32
N ASN A 47 2.23 14.15 -5.28
CA ASN A 47 2.24 15.56 -5.68
C ASN A 47 1.83 16.49 -4.53
N TYR A 48 1.02 16.00 -3.60
CA TYR A 48 0.50 16.76 -2.46
C TYR A 48 1.09 16.34 -1.11
N ALA A 49 1.69 15.14 -1.03
CA ALA A 49 2.22 14.55 0.20
C ALA A 49 3.74 14.34 0.14
N LYS A 50 4.50 15.40 -0.18
CA LYS A 50 5.95 15.30 -0.34
C LYS A 50 6.68 14.84 0.94
N GLU A 51 6.16 15.20 2.12
CA GLU A 51 6.71 14.74 3.40
C GLU A 51 6.70 13.20 3.50
N LEU A 52 5.72 12.54 2.89
CA LEU A 52 5.58 11.08 2.93
C LEU A 52 6.74 10.42 2.19
N SER A 53 7.10 10.98 1.03
CA SER A 53 8.26 10.54 0.24
C SER A 53 9.55 10.65 1.02
N GLU A 54 9.73 11.75 1.78
CA GLU A 54 10.93 11.98 2.60
C GLU A 54 10.95 11.05 3.81
N ARG A 55 9.82 10.93 4.52
CA ARG A 55 9.68 10.09 5.72
C ARG A 55 9.97 8.62 5.45
N TYR A 56 9.38 8.08 4.38
CA TYR A 56 9.53 6.66 4.02
C TYR A 56 10.62 6.42 2.97
N GLN A 57 11.40 7.45 2.62
CA GLN A 57 12.45 7.39 1.59
C GLN A 57 11.97 6.66 0.31
N ILE A 58 10.88 7.16 -0.26
CA ILE A 58 10.27 6.59 -1.47
C ILE A 58 11.15 6.98 -2.67
N GLU A 59 11.77 6.00 -3.31
CA GLU A 59 12.70 6.22 -4.42
C GLU A 59 11.99 6.34 -5.77
N SER A 60 10.85 5.68 -5.92
CA SER A 60 10.07 5.66 -7.15
C SER A 60 8.58 5.36 -6.89
N VAL A 61 7.74 5.67 -7.87
CA VAL A 61 6.32 5.26 -7.89
C VAL A 61 6.07 4.31 -9.06
N PRO A 62 5.13 3.35 -8.93
CA PRO A 62 4.30 3.06 -7.75
C PRO A 62 5.07 2.45 -6.56
N CYS A 63 4.64 2.74 -5.33
CA CYS A 63 5.20 2.14 -4.12
C CYS A 63 4.09 1.72 -3.16
N LEU A 64 4.12 0.49 -2.65
CA LEU A 64 3.27 0.02 -1.56
C LEU A 64 4.12 -0.17 -0.31
N ILE A 65 3.88 0.64 0.70
CA ILE A 65 4.53 0.55 2.02
C ILE A 65 3.67 -0.35 2.89
N LEU A 66 4.25 -1.40 3.46
CA LEU A 66 3.57 -2.30 4.38
C LEU A 66 3.84 -1.87 5.82
N LEU A 67 2.80 -1.76 6.64
CA LEU A 67 2.85 -1.28 8.00
C LEU A 67 2.29 -2.31 8.98
N HIS A 68 3.10 -2.68 9.97
CA HIS A 68 2.66 -3.48 11.12
C HIS A 68 2.80 -2.64 12.38
N LYS A 69 1.69 -2.37 13.07
CA LYS A 69 1.65 -1.48 14.26
C LYS A 69 2.31 -0.12 14.01
N GLU A 70 2.01 0.48 12.85
CA GLU A 70 2.50 1.80 12.42
C GLU A 70 4.00 1.85 12.05
N GLU A 71 4.73 0.74 12.14
CA GLU A 71 6.12 0.62 11.70
C GLU A 71 6.21 0.08 10.26
N GLU A 72 7.08 0.67 9.43
CA GLU A 72 7.42 0.15 8.11
C GLU A 72 8.08 -1.23 8.26
N VAL A 73 7.46 -2.26 7.66
CA VAL A 73 8.03 -3.61 7.61
C VAL A 73 8.57 -3.97 6.23
N ASP A 74 8.02 -3.39 5.16
CA ASP A 74 8.50 -3.61 3.80
C ASP A 74 8.01 -2.53 2.80
N LYS A 75 8.65 -2.45 1.64
CA LYS A 75 8.26 -1.63 0.49
C LYS A 75 8.26 -2.43 -0.80
N ILE A 76 7.16 -2.37 -1.53
CA ILE A 76 7.00 -3.04 -2.83
C ILE A 76 6.95 -1.99 -3.94
N TYR A 77 7.91 -2.08 -4.85
CA TYR A 77 7.97 -1.23 -6.05
C TYR A 77 7.55 -1.98 -7.33
N ALA A 78 7.48 -3.32 -7.27
CA ALA A 78 7.16 -4.17 -8.41
C ALA A 78 5.81 -4.87 -8.21
N PHE A 79 4.76 -4.32 -8.81
CA PHE A 79 3.41 -4.88 -8.76
C PHE A 79 3.24 -5.97 -9.83
N GLN A 80 3.89 -7.11 -9.62
CA GLN A 80 4.02 -8.16 -10.64
C GLN A 80 2.67 -8.79 -11.02
N SER A 81 1.82 -9.07 -10.04
CA SER A 81 0.52 -9.72 -10.24
C SER A 81 -0.38 -9.57 -9.01
N VAL A 82 -1.69 -9.85 -9.15
CA VAL A 82 -2.64 -9.89 -8.02
C VAL A 82 -2.25 -10.94 -6.98
N PRO A 83 -1.93 -12.22 -7.33
CA PRO A 83 -1.53 -13.21 -6.35
C PRO A 83 -0.31 -12.78 -5.52
N TYR A 84 0.70 -12.20 -6.18
CA TYR A 84 1.88 -11.70 -5.49
C TYR A 84 1.52 -10.66 -4.42
N ILE A 85 0.70 -9.66 -4.77
CA ILE A 85 0.29 -8.63 -3.80
C ILE A 85 -0.56 -9.23 -2.68
N VAL A 86 -1.47 -10.15 -2.99
CA VAL A 86 -2.29 -10.85 -1.98
C VAL A 86 -1.43 -11.61 -0.98
N GLU A 87 -0.38 -12.31 -1.44
CA GLU A 87 0.56 -13.01 -0.55
C GLU A 87 1.27 -12.02 0.38
N ARG A 88 1.83 -10.93 -0.19
CA ARG A 88 2.51 -9.90 0.61
C ARG A 88 1.60 -9.25 1.65
N LEU A 89 0.32 -9.03 1.33
CA LEU A 89 -0.66 -8.46 2.26
C LEU A 89 -1.07 -9.45 3.37
N ARG A 90 -1.02 -10.77 3.11
CA ARG A 90 -1.33 -11.79 4.12
C ARG A 90 -0.21 -12.00 5.12
N ASP A 91 1.04 -11.84 4.66
CA ASP A 91 2.26 -11.99 5.47
C ASP A 91 2.53 -10.82 6.43
N LEU A 92 1.80 -9.70 6.29
CA LEU A 92 1.77 -8.58 7.25
C LEU A 92 1.30 -9.00 8.65
#